data_AF-A0A968V6V3-F1
#
_entry.id   AF-A0A968V6V3-F1
#
_cell.length_a   1.000
_cell.length_b   1.000
_cell.length_c   1.000
_cell.angle_alpha   90.00
_cell.angle_beta   90.00
_cell.angle_gamma   90.00
#
_symmetry.space_group_name_H-M   'P 1'
#
loop_
_entity.id
_entity.type
_entity.pdbx_description
1 polymer ?
#
loop_
_entity_poly.entity_id
_entity_poly.type
_entity_poly.pdbx_seq_one_letter_code
_entity_poly.pdbx_strand_id
1 'polypeptide(L)'
;MGTTGTATTTFTGNPGTYDVLIGYFDESDGASPVTLNINGGPIEGSITYNNSPGGATPSASNFLESTLASGITLGAGDTITLTGIVDGTASANERARIDYIEFVPATNSFSFA
;
A
#
# COMPACT_ATOMS: atom_id res chain seq x y z
N MET A 1 17.01 -9.64 -7.88
CA MET A 1 15.67 -9.11 -8.17
C MET A 1 14.70 -10.13 -7.62
N GLY A 2 13.94 -9.78 -6.57
CA GLY A 2 12.95 -10.71 -6.02
C GLY A 2 11.71 -10.83 -6.91
N THR A 3 10.81 -11.73 -6.56
CA THR A 3 9.57 -11.97 -7.31
C THR A 3 8.58 -10.81 -7.13
N THR A 4 7.92 -10.41 -8.21
CA THR A 4 6.86 -9.39 -8.19
C THR A 4 5.48 -10.04 -8.10
N GLY A 5 4.59 -9.47 -7.31
CA GLY A 5 3.16 -9.78 -7.26
C GLY A 5 2.32 -8.53 -7.50
N THR A 6 1.15 -8.70 -8.12
CA THR A 6 0.19 -7.62 -8.36
C THR A 6 -1.19 -7.98 -7.84
N ALA A 7 -1.91 -6.98 -7.34
CA ALA A 7 -3.32 -7.07 -6.99
C ALA A 7 -4.07 -5.90 -7.64
N THR A 8 -5.23 -6.16 -8.22
CA THR A 8 -6.01 -5.17 -8.95
C THR A 8 -7.48 -5.20 -8.51
N THR A 9 -8.09 -4.03 -8.37
CA THR A 9 -9.52 -3.87 -8.14
C THR A 9 -10.07 -2.66 -8.90
N THR A 10 -11.38 -2.58 -9.07
CA THR A 10 -12.08 -1.43 -9.64
C THR A 10 -12.67 -0.59 -8.51
N PHE A 11 -12.41 0.71 -8.50
CA PHE A 11 -13.02 1.63 -7.55
C PHE A 11 -14.52 1.79 -7.86
N THR A 12 -15.37 1.49 -6.88
CA THR A 12 -16.83 1.55 -7.01
C THR A 12 -17.48 2.64 -6.16
N GLY A 13 -16.67 3.45 -5.48
CA GLY A 13 -17.14 4.56 -4.64
C GLY A 13 -17.53 5.79 -5.45
N ASN A 14 -18.06 6.81 -4.76
CA ASN A 14 -18.39 8.09 -5.37
C ASN A 14 -17.11 8.82 -5.83
N PRO A 15 -17.13 9.55 -6.95
CA PRO A 15 -16.01 10.37 -7.35
C PRO A 15 -15.61 11.38 -6.27
N GLY A 16 -14.31 11.57 -6.06
CA GLY A 16 -13.80 12.46 -5.01
C GLY A 16 -12.30 12.34 -4.81
N THR A 17 -11.81 13.05 -3.79
CA THR A 17 -10.41 12.97 -3.35
C THR A 17 -10.31 12.07 -2.13
N TYR A 18 -9.33 11.18 -2.11
CA TYR A 18 -9.18 10.14 -1.09
C TYR A 18 -7.74 10.07 -0.57
N ASP A 19 -7.62 9.79 0.72
CA ASP A 19 -6.44 9.16 1.29
C ASP A 19 -6.58 7.64 1.14
N VAL A 20 -5.49 6.97 0.79
CA VAL A 20 -5.43 5.52 0.64
C VAL A 20 -4.63 4.96 1.80
N LEU A 21 -5.30 4.21 2.68
CA LEU A 21 -4.68 3.49 3.78
C LEU A 21 -4.37 2.05 3.33
N ILE A 22 -3.32 1.46 3.92
CA ILE A 22 -2.92 0.08 3.68
C ILE A 22 -2.72 -0.64 5.02
N GLY A 23 -3.30 -1.83 5.14
CA GLY A 23 -2.99 -2.80 6.19
C GLY A 23 -2.06 -3.88 5.64
N TYR A 24 -0.93 -4.13 6.29
CA TYR A 24 0.14 -4.98 5.78
C TYR A 24 0.96 -5.66 6.88
N PHE A 25 1.81 -6.62 6.51
CA PHE A 25 2.75 -7.28 7.42
C PHE A 25 4.20 -6.92 7.09
N ASP A 26 4.92 -6.36 8.06
CA ASP A 26 6.33 -5.90 7.97
C ASP A 26 7.24 -6.91 8.69
N GLU A 27 7.83 -7.84 7.94
CA GLU A 27 8.69 -8.88 8.51
C GLU A 27 10.07 -8.34 8.84
N SER A 28 10.72 -8.89 9.87
CA SER A 28 12.05 -8.43 10.28
C SER A 28 13.20 -9.05 9.46
N ASP A 29 12.93 -9.54 8.25
CA ASP A 29 13.89 -10.26 7.41
C ASP A 29 13.94 -9.76 5.97
N GLY A 30 13.69 -8.47 5.72
CA GLY A 30 13.88 -7.83 4.43
C GLY A 30 13.39 -6.38 4.42
N ALA A 31 13.37 -5.80 3.22
CA ALA A 31 12.79 -4.49 2.95
C ALA A 31 11.96 -4.47 1.66
N SER A 32 10.73 -5.00 1.73
CA SER A 32 9.86 -5.19 0.56
C SER A 32 9.13 -3.92 0.15
N PRO A 33 9.32 -3.40 -1.08
CA PRO A 33 8.58 -2.24 -1.55
C PRO A 33 7.19 -2.61 -2.08
N VAL A 34 6.23 -1.71 -1.84
CA VAL A 34 4.88 -1.71 -2.43
C VAL A 34 4.59 -0.37 -3.07
N THR A 35 3.99 -0.40 -4.26
CA THR A 35 3.56 0.81 -4.99
C THR A 35 2.08 0.73 -5.35
N LEU A 36 1.47 1.91 -5.46
CA LEU A 36 0.10 2.13 -5.93
C LEU A 36 0.13 2.90 -7.25
N ASN A 37 -0.65 2.47 -8.23
CA ASN A 37 -0.99 3.30 -9.39
C ASN A 37 -2.47 3.18 -9.79
N ILE A 38 -2.93 4.20 -10.49
CA ILE A 38 -4.33 4.35 -10.93
C ILE A 38 -4.37 4.30 -12.46
N ASN A 39 -5.25 3.47 -13.02
CA ASN A 39 -5.46 3.32 -14.47
C ASN A 39 -4.17 3.03 -15.27
N GLY A 40 -3.20 2.32 -14.68
CA GLY A 40 -1.91 2.05 -15.35
C GLY A 40 -1.00 3.28 -15.46
N GLY A 41 -1.34 4.39 -14.79
CA GLY A 41 -0.59 5.64 -14.76
C GLY A 41 0.66 5.59 -13.88
N PRO A 42 1.23 6.77 -13.56
CA PRO A 42 2.39 6.88 -12.68
C PRO A 42 2.10 6.37 -11.27
N ILE A 43 3.17 6.16 -10.49
CA ILE A 43 3.06 5.78 -9.08
C ILE A 43 2.47 6.97 -8.31
N GLU A 44 1.34 6.73 -7.65
CA GLU A 44 0.64 7.69 -6.80
C GLU A 44 1.04 7.56 -5.32
N GLY A 45 1.57 6.40 -4.92
CA GLY A 45 1.99 6.15 -3.55
C GLY A 45 2.96 4.97 -3.46
N SER A 46 3.81 4.99 -2.43
CA SER A 46 4.73 3.89 -2.16
C SER A 46 5.08 3.79 -0.68
N ILE A 47 5.40 2.57 -0.26
CA ILE A 47 5.93 2.25 1.06
C ILE A 47 6.95 1.13 0.93
N THR A 48 7.96 1.13 1.79
CA THR A 48 8.87 -0.01 1.96
C THR A 48 8.65 -0.57 3.36
N TYR A 49 8.39 -1.88 3.45
CA TYR A 49 8.20 -2.57 4.71
C TYR A 49 9.59 -2.71 5.35
N ASN A 50 9.94 -1.82 6.27
CA ASN A 50 11.27 -1.78 6.88
C ASN A 50 11.21 -1.15 8.27
N ASN A 51 10.05 -1.27 8.93
CA ASN A 51 9.90 -0.83 10.32
C ASN A 51 10.40 -1.91 11.29
N SER A 52 10.52 -3.16 10.84
CA SER A 52 11.06 -4.29 11.61
C SER A 52 10.44 -4.41 13.03
N PRO A 53 9.09 -4.43 13.17
CA PRO A 53 8.43 -4.59 14.47
C PRO A 53 8.73 -5.94 15.16
N GLY A 54 9.27 -6.90 14.39
CA GLY A 54 9.78 -8.18 14.87
C GLY A 54 9.04 -9.39 14.28
N GLY A 55 9.77 -10.45 13.98
CA GLY A 55 9.24 -11.72 13.45
C GLY A 55 9.35 -11.82 11.93
N ALA A 56 9.83 -12.97 11.44
CA ALA A 56 10.06 -13.27 10.02
C ALA A 56 8.86 -14.00 9.36
N THR A 57 7.68 -13.94 9.99
CA THR A 57 6.45 -14.57 9.49
C THR A 57 5.26 -13.66 9.84
N PRO A 58 4.16 -13.66 9.08
CA PRO A 58 3.04 -12.77 9.33
C PRO A 58 2.32 -13.16 10.62
N SER A 59 2.06 -12.16 11.46
CA SER A 59 1.40 -12.31 12.75
C SER A 59 0.82 -10.98 13.21
N ALA A 60 0.01 -10.99 14.27
CA ALA A 60 -0.52 -9.75 14.83
C ALA A 60 0.57 -8.79 15.34
N SER A 61 1.77 -9.28 15.70
CA SER A 61 2.85 -8.41 16.20
C SER A 61 3.59 -7.63 15.12
N ASN A 62 3.44 -8.03 13.86
CA ASN A 62 4.03 -7.33 12.72
C ASN A 62 3.01 -6.87 11.67
N PHE A 63 1.73 -6.85 12.05
CA PHE A 63 0.69 -6.16 11.30
C PHE A 63 0.79 -4.66 11.56
N LEU A 64 0.83 -3.86 10.50
CA LEU A 64 0.92 -2.40 10.54
C LEU A 64 -0.14 -1.78 9.61
N GLU A 65 -0.52 -0.56 9.93
CA GLU A 65 -1.33 0.31 9.09
C GLU A 65 -0.55 1.56 8.72
N SER A 66 -0.73 2.07 7.51
CA SER A 66 -0.10 3.32 7.07
C SER A 66 -0.90 4.01 5.97
N THR A 67 -0.70 5.32 5.83
CA THR A 67 -1.17 6.06 4.65
C THR A 67 -0.22 5.79 3.49
N LEU A 68 -0.70 5.11 2.45
CA LEU A 68 0.07 4.78 1.25
C LEU A 68 0.13 5.95 0.27
N ALA A 69 -0.96 6.71 0.17
CA ALA A 69 -1.07 7.89 -0.68
C ALA A 69 -2.11 8.85 -0.09
N SER A 70 -1.96 10.14 -0.35
CA SER A 70 -2.89 11.18 0.08
C SER A 70 -3.35 12.06 -1.05
N GLY A 71 -4.59 12.52 -0.98
CA GLY A 71 -5.11 13.47 -1.96
C GLY A 71 -5.33 12.90 -3.37
N ILE A 72 -5.53 11.59 -3.51
CA ILE A 72 -5.71 10.94 -4.81
C ILE A 72 -7.13 11.19 -5.32
N THR A 73 -7.24 11.71 -6.54
CA THR A 73 -8.55 11.90 -7.19
C THR A 73 -8.98 10.59 -7.85
N LEU A 74 -10.15 10.09 -7.45
CA LEU A 74 -10.72 8.84 -7.96
C LEU A 74 -12.12 9.08 -8.51
N GLY A 75 -12.45 8.37 -9.59
CA GLY A 75 -13.78 8.22 -10.16
C GLY A 75 -14.22 6.77 -10.16
N ALA A 76 -15.54 6.54 -10.11
CA ALA A 76 -16.10 5.20 -10.25
C ALA A 76 -15.64 4.58 -11.59
N GLY A 77 -15.11 3.36 -11.53
CA GLY A 77 -14.53 2.66 -12.67
C GLY A 77 -13.01 2.73 -12.76
N ASP A 78 -12.34 3.58 -11.97
CA ASP A 78 -10.88 3.62 -11.95
C ASP A 78 -10.29 2.28 -11.51
N THR A 79 -9.24 1.85 -12.20
CA THR A 79 -8.52 0.62 -11.88
C THR A 79 -7.40 0.94 -10.89
N ILE A 80 -7.46 0.32 -9.72
CA ILE A 80 -6.48 0.43 -8.65
C ILE A 80 -5.55 -0.76 -8.74
N THR A 81 -4.24 -0.52 -8.83
CA THR A 81 -3.25 -1.62 -8.84
C THR A 81 -2.20 -1.40 -7.76
N LEU A 82 -1.98 -2.45 -6.98
CA LEU A 82 -0.87 -2.57 -6.03
C LEU A 82 0.18 -3.50 -6.63
N THR A 83 1.45 -3.10 -6.57
CA THR A 83 2.58 -3.94 -6.96
C THR A 83 3.52 -4.10 -5.78
N GLY A 84 3.75 -5.34 -5.37
CA GLY A 84 4.70 -5.70 -4.32
C GLY A 84 5.89 -6.46 -4.88
N ILE A 85 7.08 -6.22 -4.35
CA ILE A 85 8.30 -6.95 -4.70
C ILE A 85 8.84 -7.62 -3.44
N VAL A 86 9.04 -8.93 -3.49
CA VAL A 86 9.71 -9.68 -2.42
C VAL A 86 11.14 -9.17 -2.30
N ASP A 87 11.57 -8.79 -1.09
CA ASP A 87 13.00 -8.63 -0.83
C ASP A 87 13.62 -9.99 -0.51
N GLY A 88 13.93 -10.71 -1.58
CA GLY A 88 14.46 -12.07 -1.54
C GLY A 88 15.95 -12.10 -1.87
N THR A 89 16.79 -12.32 -0.86
CA THR A 89 18.17 -12.82 -1.00
C THR A 89 18.31 -14.16 -0.26
N ALA A 90 19.50 -14.77 -0.24
CA ALA A 90 19.74 -15.95 0.60
C ALA A 90 19.59 -15.65 2.12
N SER A 91 19.63 -14.38 2.51
CA SER A 91 19.64 -13.92 3.91
C SER A 91 18.44 -13.06 4.29
N ALA A 92 17.55 -12.75 3.34
CA ALA A 92 16.37 -11.92 3.51
C ALA A 92 15.23 -12.49 2.66
N ASN A 93 14.03 -12.65 3.21
CA ASN A 93 12.90 -13.25 2.50
C ASN A 93 11.58 -12.61 2.90
N GLU A 94 11.58 -11.29 3.06
CA GLU A 94 10.35 -10.58 3.35
C GLU A 94 9.46 -10.56 2.10
N ARG A 95 8.18 -10.84 2.33
CA ARG A 95 7.14 -10.73 1.30
C ARG A 95 6.32 -9.46 1.51
N ALA A 96 6.04 -8.76 0.41
CA ALA A 96 5.08 -7.66 0.34
C ALA A 96 3.62 -8.10 0.56
N ARG A 97 3.27 -8.56 1.77
CA ARG A 97 1.92 -9.07 2.08
C ARG A 97 1.00 -7.95 2.53
N ILE A 98 -0.11 -7.85 1.83
CA ILE A 98 -1.15 -6.84 2.02
C ILE A 98 -2.40 -7.57 2.51
N ASP A 99 -3.05 -7.04 3.53
CA ASP A 99 -4.35 -7.52 4.00
C ASP A 99 -5.48 -6.72 3.34
N TYR A 100 -5.42 -5.39 3.40
CA TYR A 100 -6.38 -4.52 2.74
C TYR A 100 -5.79 -3.19 2.29
N ILE A 101 -6.55 -2.52 1.44
CA ILE A 101 -6.49 -1.06 1.27
C ILE A 101 -7.86 -0.47 1.60
N GLU A 102 -7.86 0.74 2.12
CA GLU A 102 -9.05 1.51 2.43
C GLU A 102 -8.98 2.88 1.76
N PHE A 103 -10.10 3.32 1.19
CA PHE A 103 -10.23 4.65 0.60
C PHE A 103 -11.02 5.53 1.56
N VAL A 104 -10.34 6.49 2.19
CA VAL A 104 -10.95 7.44 3.12
C VAL A 104 -11.13 8.78 2.41
N PRO A 105 -12.35 9.33 2.29
CA PRO A 105 -12.54 10.65 1.69
C PRO A 105 -11.66 11.69 2.39
N ALA A 106 -10.86 12.42 1.63
CA ALA A 106 -10.02 13.47 2.16
C ALA A 106 -10.91 14.59 2.71
N THR A 107 -10.81 14.88 4.01
CA THR A 107 -11.49 16.04 4.58
C THR A 107 -10.73 17.30 4.20
N ASN A 108 -11.27 18.09 3.27
CA ASN A 108 -10.77 19.44 3.01
C ASN A 108 -11.00 20.31 4.26
N SER A 109 -9.99 20.39 5.13
CA SER A 109 -9.96 21.38 6.21
C SER A 109 -9.58 22.74 5.62
N PHE A 110 -10.56 23.47 5.10
CA PHE A 110 -10.36 24.89 4.79
C PHE A 110 -10.50 25.71 6.09
N SER A 111 -9.37 26.06 6.69
CA SER A 111 -9.33 27.12 7.72
C SER A 111 -9.33 28.47 7.01
N PHE A 112 -10.43 29.22 7.10
CA PHE A 112 -10.41 30.66 6.82
C PHE A 112 -9.99 31.38 8.10
N ALA A 113 -8.82 32.00 8.07
CA ALA A 113 -8.45 33.08 8.99
C ALA A 113 -8.71 34.41 8.31
#